data_AF-A0AAN6WJR9-F1
#
_entry.id   AF-A0AAN6WJR9-F1
#
_cell.length_a   1.000
_cell.length_b   1.000
_cell.length_c   1.000
_cell.angle_alpha   90.00
_cell.angle_beta   90.00
_cell.angle_gamma   90.00
#
_symmetry.space_group_name_H-M   'P 1'
#
loop_
_entity.id
_entity.type
_entity.pdbx_description
1 polymer ?
#
loop_
_entity_poly.entity_id
_entity_poly.type
_entity_poly.pdbx_seq_one_letter_code
_entity_poly.pdbx_strand_id
1 'polypeptide(L)' 'MASVTYIEAKYLYFDMLVTLLETLFGAPSNYRVKMQGDLVEVTAPRGLTDEEISSVTWHE' A
#
# COMPACT_ATOMS: atom_id res chain seq x y z
N MET A 1 14.80 8.69 3.02
CA MET A 1 13.56 9.34 3.52
C MET A 1 12.42 8.40 3.20
N ALA A 2 11.50 8.16 4.13
CA ALA A 2 10.31 7.36 3.82
C ALA A 2 9.27 8.22 3.09
N SER A 3 8.49 7.61 2.21
CA SER A 3 7.38 8.23 1.49
C SER A 3 6.06 7.67 1.98
N VAL A 4 5.02 8.49 1.89
CA VAL A 4 3.66 8.13 2.27
C VAL A 4 2.80 8.07 1.02
N THR A 5 2.05 6.98 0.85
CA THR A 5 1.04 6.80 -0.19
C THR A 5 -0.30 6.55 0.48
N TYR A 6 -1.36 7.18 -0.05
CA TYR A 6 -2.72 6.98 0.42
C TYR A 6 -3.53 6.22 -0.64
N ILE A 7 -4.27 5.20 -0.20
CA ILE A 7 -5.12 4.37 -1.06
C ILE A 7 -6.53 4.33 -0.48
N GLU A 8 -7.57 4.40 -1.30
CA GLU A 8 -8.94 4.26 -0.81
C GLU A 8 -9.20 2.81 -0.33
N ALA A 9 -9.56 2.67 0.95
CA ALA A 9 -9.79 1.39 1.59
C ALA A 9 -10.94 0.60 0.97
N LYS A 10 -11.96 1.29 0.44
CA LYS A 10 -13.15 0.69 -0.19
C LYS A 10 -12.80 -0.19 -1.39
N TYR A 11 -11.75 0.16 -2.13
CA TYR A 11 -11.36 -0.54 -3.36
C TYR A 11 -10.14 -1.44 -3.16
N LEU A 12 -9.58 -1.50 -1.95
CA LEU A 12 -8.31 -2.15 -1.68
C LEU A 12 -8.48 -3.64 -1.35
N TYR A 13 -7.73 -4.48 -2.05
CA TYR A 13 -7.48 -5.87 -1.65
C TYR A 13 -6.32 -5.92 -0.64
N PHE A 14 -6.64 -5.94 0.64
CA PHE A 14 -5.64 -5.81 1.71
C PHE A 14 -4.56 -6.92 1.67
N ASP A 15 -4.95 -8.17 1.42
CA ASP A 15 -4.00 -9.28 1.28
C ASP A 15 -3.03 -9.10 0.10
N MET A 16 -3.52 -8.54 -1.02
CA MET A 16 -2.67 -8.23 -2.17
C MET A 16 -1.73 -7.07 -1.86
N LEU A 17 -2.19 -6.06 -1.12
CA LEU A 17 -1.33 -4.97 -0.64
C LEU A 17 -0.20 -5.51 0.23
N VAL A 18 -0.49 -6.35 1.22
CA VAL A 18 0.54 -6.92 2.09
C VAL A 18 1.57 -7.72 1.27
N THR A 19 1.09 -8.59 0.36
CA THR A 19 1.96 -9.40 -0.51
C THR A 19 2.85 -8.53 -1.41
N LEU A 20 2.29 -7.46 -1.98
CA LEU A 20 3.03 -6.50 -2.78
C LEU A 20 4.11 -5.79 -1.95
N LEU A 21 3.76 -5.31 -0.75
CA LEU A 21 4.71 -4.61 0.13
C LEU A 21 5.85 -5.52 0.60
N GLU A 22 5.57 -6.78 0.89
CA GLU A 22 6.60 -7.78 1.18
C GLU A 22 7.50 -8.03 -0.02
N THR A 23 6.93 -8.08 -1.23
CA THR A 23 7.70 -8.28 -2.48
C THR A 23 8.61 -7.07 -2.78
N LEU A 24 8.11 -5.85 -2.59
CA LEU A 24 8.83 -4.62 -2.92
C LEU A 24 9.85 -4.21 -1.86
N PHE A 25 9.50 -4.39 -0.58
CA PHE A 25 10.26 -3.83 0.54
C PHE A 25 10.79 -4.91 1.49
N GLY A 26 10.48 -6.18 1.26
CA GLY A 26 10.99 -7.30 2.05
C GLY A 26 10.29 -7.38 3.41
N ALA A 27 11.07 -7.20 4.48
CA ALA A 27 10.57 -7.40 5.82
C ALA A 27 9.47 -6.39 6.21
N PRO A 28 8.45 -6.79 6.99
CA PRO A 28 7.42 -5.88 7.52
C PRO A 28 7.94 -4.70 8.34
N SER A 29 9.19 -4.74 8.81
CA SER A 29 9.84 -3.62 9.48
C SER A 29 10.20 -2.46 8.54
N ASN A 30 10.21 -2.69 7.22
CA ASN A 30 10.61 -1.71 6.21
C ASN A 30 9.44 -0.84 5.73
N TYR A 31 8.20 -1.25 6.01
CA TYR A 31 7.00 -0.49 5.67
C TYR A 31 6.01 -0.46 6.84
N ARG A 32 5.01 0.40 6.75
CA ARG A 32 3.92 0.49 7.73
C ARG A 32 2.62 0.74 6.98
N VAL A 33 1.58 0.02 7.37
CA VAL A 33 0.22 0.21 6.86
C VAL A 33 -0.67 0.65 8.01
N LYS A 34 -1.45 1.71 7.82
CA LYS A 34 -2.42 2.21 8.78
C LYS A 34 -3.75 2.50 8.09
N MET A 35 -4.85 2.05 8.65
CA MET A 35 -6.19 2.47 8.25
C MET A 35 -6.55 3.80 8.95
N GLN A 36 -7.03 4.76 8.17
CA GLN A 36 -7.52 6.07 8.61
C GLN A 36 -8.88 6.34 7.94
N GLY A 37 -9.94 5.83 8.56
CA GLY A 37 -11.29 5.91 7.97
C GLY A 37 -11.35 5.18 6.63
N ASP A 38 -11.73 5.89 5.57
CA ASP A 38 -11.83 5.38 4.20
C ASP A 38 -10.49 5.31 3.46
N LEU A 39 -9.38 5.66 4.11
CA LEU A 39 -8.04 5.63 3.50
C LEU A 39 -7.11 4.64 4.20
N VAL A 40 -6.21 4.05 3.43
CA VAL A 40 -5.05 3.29 3.90
C VAL A 40 -3.80 4.11 3.63
N GLU A 41 -3.11 4.47 4.70
CA GLU A 41 -1.81 5.12 4.68
C GLU A 41 -0.71 4.05 4.65
N VAL A 42 0.10 4.05 3.60
CA VAL A 42 1.27 3.21 3.42
C VAL A 42 2.51 4.07 3.54
N THR A 43 3.33 3.82 4.56
CA THR A 43 4.65 4.43 4.70
C THR A 43 5.72 3.42 4.32
N ALA A 44 6.55 3.73 3.33
CA ALA A 44 7.59 2.82 2.81
C ALA A 44 8.85 3.59 2.37
N PRO A 45 9.97 2.93 2.03
CA PRO A 45 11.21 3.61 1.64
C PRO A 45 11.08 4.46 0.36
N ARG A 46 10.09 4.17 -0.49
CA ARG A 46 9.63 5.00 -1.61
C ARG A 46 8.11 4.92 -1.72
N GLY A 47 7.50 5.86 -2.45
CA GLY A 47 6.08 5.80 -2.77
C GLY A 47 5.75 4.61 -3.67
N LEU A 48 4.54 4.10 -3.54
CA LEU A 48 3.99 3.15 -4.52
C LEU A 48 3.70 3.89 -5.83
N THR A 49 3.95 3.23 -6.95
CA THR A 49 3.59 3.72 -8.28
C THR A 49 2.10 3.52 -8.56
N ASP A 50 1.56 4.21 -9.56
CA ASP A 50 0.15 4.02 -9.96
C ASP A 50 -0.15 2.57 -10.40
N GLU A 51 0.81 1.89 -11.04
CA GLU A 51 0.67 0.48 -11.44
C GLU A 51 0.64 -0.46 -10.23
N GLU A 52 1.48 -0.20 -9.22
CA GLU A 52 1.50 -0.94 -7.96
C GLU A 52 0.20 -0.77 -7.19
N ILE A 53 -0.31 0.47 -7.12
CA ILE A 53 -1.62 0.76 -6.51
C ILE A 53 -2.74 0.05 -7.28
N SER A 54 -2.75 0.17 -8.61
CA SER A 54 -3.76 -0.47 -9.47
C SER A 54 -3.76 -2.00 -9.33
N SER A 55 -2.60 -2.62 -9.10
CA SER A 55 -2.50 -4.06 -8.90
C SER A 55 -3.17 -4.57 -7.62
N VAL A 56 -3.39 -3.69 -6.64
CA VAL A 56 -3.99 -4.02 -5.34
C VAL A 56 -5.35 -3.35 -5.13
N THR A 57 -5.83 -2.58 -6.11
CA THR A 57 -7.14 -1.95 -6.08
C THR A 57 -8.06 -2.50 -7.16
N TRP A 58 -9.33 -2.68 -6.83
CA TRP A 58 -10.35 -2.98 -7.80
C TRP A 58 -10.75 -1.72 -8.58
N HIS A 59 -10.88 -1.87 -9.89
CA HIS A 59 -11.41 -0.85 -10.79
C HIS A 59 -12.71 -1.37 -11.41
N GLU A 60 -13.81 -0.64 -11.24
CA GLU A 60 -15.07 -0.85 -11.99
C GLU A 60 -14.94 -0.49 -13.47
#